data_AF-W2NKX4-F1
#
_entry.id   AF-W2NKX4-F1
#
_cell.length_a   1.000
_cell.length_b   1.000
_cell.length_c   1.000
_cell.angle_alpha   90.00
_cell.angle_beta   90.00
_cell.angle_gamma   90.00
#
_symmetry.space_group_name_H-M   'P 1'
#
loop_
_entity.id
_entity.type
_entity.pdbx_description
1 polymer ?
#
loop_
_entity_poly.entity_id
_entity_poly.type
_entity_poly.pdbx_seq_one_letter_code
_entity_poly.pdbx_strand_id
1 'polypeptide(L)'
;IREVAFTGDEDENQPFTFTPENDPSGRPIVGNGRDDSPFIVGVTSKTLLHRLDLDPASFIFHHDATYKLSQAAYPVLVIGISDKARSFHPVAVVVKSQQKQFHHAKALSAVRYVYQRVVGKPLLVHFVMADADKGQRNAVEEVFGEDCLLVHLMCYFDVAKNVCEKAKGLEPSLFAMVLRDLHNLHFTADRNEYETMKSQILAEWASWPGLAAFSSYFRATWLSGHFWRWQAFHTPSGYATTTNPVE
;
A
#
# COMPACT_ATOMS: atom_id res chain seq x y z
N ILE A 1 18.06 -6.26 -18.17
CA ILE A 1 16.97 -5.24 -18.22
C ILE A 1 16.57 -5.01 -19.67
N ARG A 2 17.36 -4.30 -20.49
CA ARG A 2 16.97 -3.99 -21.88
C ARG A 2 16.75 -5.20 -22.80
N GLU A 3 17.46 -6.29 -22.58
CA GLU A 3 17.32 -7.52 -23.39
C GLU A 3 15.99 -8.25 -23.19
N VAL A 4 15.33 -8.00 -22.06
CA VAL A 4 14.04 -8.60 -21.69
C VAL A 4 12.99 -7.50 -21.49
N ALA A 5 13.15 -6.39 -22.20
CA ALA A 5 12.20 -5.28 -22.18
C ALA A 5 10.88 -5.70 -22.84
N PHE A 6 9.76 -5.22 -22.32
CA PHE A 6 8.46 -5.43 -22.95
C PHE A 6 8.45 -4.91 -24.39
N THR A 7 8.20 -5.82 -25.32
CA THR A 7 8.06 -5.56 -26.77
C THR A 7 6.62 -5.69 -27.22
N GLY A 8 5.82 -6.51 -26.53
CA GLY A 8 4.46 -6.89 -26.91
C GLY A 8 4.37 -8.33 -27.44
N ASP A 9 5.50 -8.89 -27.88
CA ASP A 9 5.58 -10.20 -28.52
C ASP A 9 5.84 -11.35 -27.52
N GLU A 10 6.01 -11.04 -26.24
CA GLU A 10 6.27 -12.05 -25.20
C GLU A 10 5.09 -13.02 -25.04
N ASP A 11 5.40 -14.29 -24.74
CA ASP A 11 4.36 -15.26 -24.39
C ASP A 11 3.66 -14.89 -23.07
N GLU A 12 2.47 -15.44 -22.84
CA GLU A 12 1.62 -15.09 -21.69
C GLU A 12 2.31 -15.17 -20.31
N ASN A 13 3.10 -16.21 -20.12
CA ASN A 13 3.82 -16.48 -18.86
C ASN A 13 5.27 -16.00 -18.89
N GLN A 14 5.76 -15.49 -20.02
CA GLN A 14 7.12 -15.03 -20.14
C GLN A 14 7.30 -13.73 -19.35
N PRO A 15 8.23 -13.67 -18.38
CA PRO A 15 8.48 -12.45 -17.65
C PRO A 15 9.20 -11.44 -18.52
N PHE A 16 8.85 -10.17 -18.37
CA PHE A 16 9.49 -9.05 -19.02
C PHE A 16 9.68 -7.89 -18.05
N THR A 17 10.58 -6.99 -18.44
CA THR A 17 10.87 -5.76 -17.72
C THR A 17 10.17 -4.57 -18.34
N PHE A 18 9.80 -3.59 -17.51
CA PHE A 18 9.23 -2.33 -17.95
C PHE A 18 9.79 -1.17 -17.13
N THR A 19 9.75 0.03 -17.70
CA THR A 19 10.25 1.27 -17.07
C THR A 19 9.22 2.39 -17.22
N PRO A 20 9.30 3.45 -16.41
CA PRO A 20 8.41 4.62 -16.55
C PRO A 20 8.59 5.35 -17.88
N GLU A 21 9.80 5.31 -18.44
CA GLU A 21 10.17 6.04 -19.65
C GLU A 21 10.83 5.11 -20.66
N ASN A 22 10.56 5.37 -21.94
CA ASN A 22 11.19 4.70 -23.07
C ASN A 22 11.80 5.76 -24.00
N ASP A 23 12.89 5.40 -24.68
CA ASP A 23 13.48 6.24 -25.71
C ASP A 23 12.57 6.27 -26.98
N PRO A 24 12.83 7.15 -27.96
CA PRO A 24 12.02 7.22 -29.18
C PRO A 24 12.00 5.91 -30.00
N SER A 25 12.96 5.01 -29.77
CA SER A 25 12.96 3.67 -30.37
C SER A 25 12.19 2.62 -29.56
N GLY A 26 11.51 3.04 -28.47
CA GLY A 26 10.73 2.18 -27.59
C GLY A 26 11.56 1.41 -26.57
N ARG A 27 12.86 1.68 -26.44
CA ARG A 27 13.71 0.96 -25.49
C ARG A 27 13.64 1.58 -24.09
N PRO A 28 13.67 0.75 -23.02
CA PRO A 28 13.66 1.25 -21.66
C PRO A 28 14.80 2.22 -21.33
N ILE A 29 14.43 3.37 -20.79
CA ILE A 29 15.36 4.30 -20.15
C ILE A 29 15.51 3.87 -18.69
N VAL A 30 16.73 3.50 -18.32
CA VAL A 30 17.09 3.07 -16.97
C VAL A 30 18.00 4.13 -16.39
N GLY A 31 17.56 4.77 -15.30
CA GLY A 31 18.36 5.77 -14.60
C GLY A 31 19.59 5.15 -13.92
N ASN A 32 20.57 5.98 -13.60
CA ASN A 32 21.80 5.56 -12.94
C ASN A 32 21.69 5.47 -11.41
N GLY A 33 20.52 5.78 -10.84
CA GLY A 33 20.24 5.74 -9.42
C GLY A 33 20.42 7.07 -8.69
N ARG A 34 20.86 8.14 -9.37
CA ARG A 34 20.93 9.49 -8.80
C ARG A 34 19.53 10.10 -8.66
N ASP A 35 19.42 11.13 -7.82
CA ASP A 35 18.16 11.83 -7.57
C ASP A 35 17.55 12.46 -8.85
N ASP A 36 18.39 12.89 -9.79
CA ASP A 36 18.01 13.44 -11.10
C ASP A 36 17.81 12.37 -12.19
N SER A 37 18.23 11.12 -11.92
CA SER A 37 18.16 9.99 -12.85
C SER A 37 17.86 8.70 -12.07
N PRO A 38 16.65 8.58 -11.48
CA PRO A 38 16.33 7.46 -10.61
C PRO A 38 16.29 6.15 -11.39
N PHE A 39 16.85 5.10 -10.79
CA PHE A 39 16.71 3.74 -11.27
C PHE A 39 15.32 3.24 -10.88
N ILE A 40 14.46 2.93 -11.86
CA ILE A 40 13.14 2.34 -11.65
C ILE A 40 12.92 1.28 -12.72
N VAL A 41 12.79 0.02 -12.31
CA VAL A 41 12.57 -1.12 -13.23
C VAL A 41 11.54 -2.06 -12.63
N GLY A 42 10.46 -2.28 -13.36
CA GLY A 42 9.44 -3.27 -13.04
C GLY A 42 9.68 -4.60 -13.73
N VAL A 43 9.19 -5.67 -13.13
CA VAL A 43 9.12 -7.03 -13.71
C VAL A 43 7.70 -7.56 -13.54
N THR A 44 7.13 -8.13 -14.60
CA THR A 44 5.80 -8.75 -14.63
C THR A 44 5.71 -9.75 -15.79
N SER A 45 4.54 -10.36 -16.00
CA SER A 45 4.16 -11.10 -17.21
C SER A 45 2.74 -10.73 -17.62
N LYS A 46 2.31 -11.09 -18.83
CA LYS A 46 0.94 -10.78 -19.30
C LYS A 46 -0.12 -11.45 -18.42
N THR A 47 0.09 -12.71 -18.06
CA THR A 47 -0.78 -13.45 -17.14
C THR A 47 -0.91 -12.78 -15.77
N LEU A 48 0.17 -12.20 -15.23
CA LEU A 48 0.11 -11.46 -13.97
C LEU A 48 -0.71 -10.17 -14.11
N LEU A 49 -0.54 -9.42 -15.21
CA LEU A 49 -1.30 -8.20 -15.48
C LEU A 49 -2.79 -8.47 -15.71
N HIS A 50 -3.14 -9.58 -16.36
CA HIS A 50 -4.54 -9.97 -16.57
C HIS A 50 -5.31 -10.21 -15.27
N ARG A 51 -4.63 -10.45 -14.13
CA ARG A 51 -5.29 -10.52 -12.82
C ARG A 51 -5.94 -9.20 -12.41
N LEU A 52 -5.48 -8.08 -12.96
CA LEU A 52 -6.08 -6.77 -12.73
C LEU A 52 -7.29 -6.48 -13.65
N ASP A 53 -7.57 -7.32 -14.66
CA ASP A 53 -8.76 -7.18 -15.52
C ASP A 53 -10.01 -7.75 -14.86
N LEU A 54 -10.29 -7.24 -13.66
CA LEU A 54 -11.44 -7.56 -12.83
C LEU A 54 -12.20 -6.27 -12.51
N ASP A 55 -13.42 -6.41 -12.01
CA ASP A 55 -14.14 -5.27 -11.42
C ASP A 55 -13.29 -4.65 -10.30
N PRO A 56 -12.93 -3.35 -10.33
CA PRO A 56 -12.15 -2.70 -9.28
C PRO A 56 -12.74 -2.84 -7.87
N ALA A 57 -14.05 -3.03 -7.73
CA ALA A 57 -14.71 -3.28 -6.44
C ALA A 57 -14.58 -4.73 -5.95
N SER A 58 -14.01 -5.62 -6.75
CA SER A 58 -13.86 -7.06 -6.48
C SER A 58 -12.45 -7.47 -6.03
N PHE A 59 -11.54 -6.52 -5.82
CA PHE A 59 -10.23 -6.79 -5.24
C PHE A 59 -9.72 -5.62 -4.40
N ILE A 60 -8.72 -5.90 -3.56
CA ILE A 60 -7.93 -4.86 -2.90
C ILE A 60 -6.60 -4.76 -3.66
N PHE A 61 -6.27 -3.57 -4.15
CA PHE A 61 -4.98 -3.29 -4.77
C PHE A 61 -3.95 -3.01 -3.69
N HIS A 62 -2.88 -3.79 -3.66
CA HIS A 62 -1.79 -3.65 -2.71
C HIS A 62 -0.56 -3.07 -3.39
N HIS A 63 0.09 -2.12 -2.73
CA HIS A 63 1.44 -1.73 -3.07
C HIS A 63 2.24 -1.50 -1.78
N ASP A 64 3.35 -2.21 -1.63
CA ASP A 64 4.14 -2.23 -0.40
C ASP A 64 5.63 -2.19 -0.75
N ALA A 65 6.39 -1.37 -0.02
CA ALA A 65 7.82 -1.29 -0.18
C ALA A 65 8.55 -2.23 0.79
N THR A 66 9.01 -3.35 0.26
CA THR A 66 9.92 -4.26 0.98
C THR A 66 11.38 -3.81 0.87
N TYR A 67 12.14 -3.99 1.95
CA TYR A 67 13.57 -3.71 2.00
C TYR A 67 14.38 -5.01 1.95
N LYS A 68 15.62 -4.94 1.43
CA LYS A 68 16.65 -6.02 1.46
C LYS A 68 16.51 -7.17 0.46
N LEU A 69 15.98 -6.91 -0.75
CA LEU A 69 15.95 -7.92 -1.83
C LEU A 69 17.06 -7.76 -2.88
N SER A 70 17.93 -6.75 -2.76
CA SER A 70 19.03 -6.51 -3.70
C SER A 70 20.37 -6.32 -3.00
N GLN A 71 21.48 -6.69 -3.66
CA GLN A 71 22.84 -6.47 -3.16
C GLN A 71 23.16 -4.97 -2.97
N ALA A 72 22.48 -4.09 -3.72
CA ALA A 72 22.58 -2.64 -3.60
C ALA A 72 21.63 -2.04 -2.53
N ALA A 73 20.87 -2.89 -1.83
CA ALA A 73 19.86 -2.49 -0.84
C ALA A 73 18.77 -1.53 -1.37
N TYR A 74 18.53 -1.53 -2.69
CA TYR A 74 17.43 -0.77 -3.28
C TYR A 74 16.08 -1.27 -2.76
N PRO A 75 15.17 -0.34 -2.42
CA PRO A 75 13.77 -0.63 -2.17
C PRO A 75 13.11 -1.40 -3.31
N VAL A 76 12.23 -2.32 -2.93
CA VAL A 76 11.42 -3.10 -3.87
C VAL A 76 9.95 -2.90 -3.54
N LEU A 77 9.23 -2.27 -4.47
CA LEU A 77 7.78 -2.15 -4.41
C LEU A 77 7.15 -3.41 -4.97
N VAL A 78 6.46 -4.17 -4.14
CA VAL A 78 5.65 -5.31 -4.57
C VAL A 78 4.23 -4.80 -4.80
N ILE A 79 3.66 -5.16 -5.94
CA ILE A 79 2.30 -4.81 -6.33
C ILE A 79 1.54 -6.10 -6.54
N GLY A 80 0.33 -6.17 -6.00
CA GLY A 80 -0.55 -7.31 -6.19
C GLY A 80 -1.97 -7.01 -5.79
N ILE A 81 -2.80 -8.04 -5.81
CA ILE A 81 -4.19 -7.95 -5.39
C ILE A 81 -4.52 -9.01 -4.36
N SER A 82 -5.43 -8.71 -3.45
CA SER A 82 -6.08 -9.72 -2.62
C SER A 82 -7.51 -9.95 -3.07
N ASP A 83 -7.94 -11.20 -3.02
CA ASP A 83 -9.28 -11.64 -3.38
C ASP A 83 -10.15 -12.01 -2.15
N LYS A 84 -11.41 -12.41 -2.41
CA LYS A 84 -12.36 -12.88 -1.39
C LYS A 84 -11.99 -14.24 -0.78
N ALA A 85 -11.00 -14.94 -1.33
CA ALA A 85 -10.45 -16.14 -0.73
C ALA A 85 -9.33 -15.79 0.28
N ARG A 86 -9.11 -14.49 0.54
CA ARG A 86 -8.04 -13.98 1.42
C ARG A 86 -6.66 -14.37 0.91
N SER A 87 -6.53 -14.56 -0.41
CA SER A 87 -5.28 -14.93 -1.05
C SER A 87 -4.68 -13.72 -1.74
N PHE A 88 -3.36 -13.59 -1.60
CA PHE A 88 -2.59 -12.56 -2.30
C PHE A 88 -2.06 -13.08 -3.61
N HIS A 89 -2.20 -12.27 -4.64
CA HIS A 89 -1.75 -12.56 -5.98
C HIS A 89 -0.79 -11.46 -6.43
N PRO A 90 0.53 -11.73 -6.50
CA PRO A 90 1.47 -10.74 -7.03
C PRO A 90 1.13 -10.43 -8.48
N VAL A 91 1.34 -9.17 -8.86
CA VAL A 91 1.12 -8.66 -10.21
C VAL A 91 2.40 -8.08 -10.80
N ALA A 92 3.18 -7.34 -10.01
CA ALA A 92 4.44 -6.78 -10.45
C ALA A 92 5.39 -6.57 -9.28
N VAL A 93 6.68 -6.55 -9.58
CA VAL A 93 7.73 -6.16 -8.65
C VAL A 93 8.51 -5.01 -9.27
N VAL A 94 8.66 -3.90 -8.58
CA VAL A 94 9.36 -2.70 -9.07
C VAL A 94 10.54 -2.37 -8.15
N VAL A 95 11.75 -2.50 -8.69
CA VAL A 95 12.98 -2.08 -8.01
C VAL A 95 13.17 -0.60 -8.26
N LYS A 96 13.45 0.15 -7.19
CA LYS A 96 13.66 1.60 -7.28
C LYS A 96 14.77 2.08 -6.36
N SER A 97 15.57 3.04 -6.81
CA SER A 97 16.70 3.58 -6.03
C SER A 97 16.29 4.50 -4.89
N GLN A 98 15.07 5.07 -4.91
CA GLN A 98 14.56 5.97 -3.86
C GLN A 98 13.06 5.76 -3.58
N GLN A 99 12.59 6.31 -2.46
CA GLN A 99 11.22 6.17 -1.94
C GLN A 99 10.43 7.47 -1.78
N LYS A 100 10.90 8.59 -2.35
CA LYS A 100 10.08 9.83 -2.36
C LYS A 100 8.78 9.60 -3.15
N GLN A 101 7.72 10.35 -2.87
CA GLN A 101 6.41 10.31 -3.55
C GLN A 101 6.56 10.15 -5.08
N PHE A 102 7.38 11.00 -5.70
CA PHE A 102 7.67 10.97 -7.14
C PHE A 102 8.09 9.58 -7.67
N HIS A 103 8.87 8.82 -6.91
CA HIS A 103 9.32 7.48 -7.31
C HIS A 103 8.20 6.45 -7.21
N HIS A 104 7.31 6.58 -6.23
CA HIS A 104 6.09 5.77 -6.14
C HIS A 104 5.15 6.10 -7.31
N ALA A 105 4.95 7.39 -7.62
CA ALA A 105 4.11 7.81 -8.74
C ALA A 105 4.64 7.26 -10.06
N LYS A 106 5.94 7.43 -10.35
CA LYS A 106 6.57 6.85 -11.55
C LYS A 106 6.43 5.33 -11.64
N ALA A 107 6.60 4.61 -10.53
CA ALA A 107 6.42 3.16 -10.51
C ALA A 107 4.97 2.75 -10.83
N LEU A 108 3.99 3.41 -10.21
CA LEU A 108 2.57 3.14 -10.43
C LEU A 108 2.13 3.53 -11.86
N SER A 109 2.59 4.66 -12.38
CA SER A 109 2.34 5.07 -13.77
C SER A 109 2.92 4.06 -14.77
N ALA A 110 4.11 3.52 -14.51
CA ALA A 110 4.71 2.49 -15.35
C ALA A 110 3.86 1.20 -15.37
N VAL A 111 3.28 0.82 -14.23
CA VAL A 111 2.36 -0.32 -14.12
C VAL A 111 1.08 -0.05 -14.89
N ARG A 112 0.47 1.13 -14.74
CA ARG A 112 -0.72 1.53 -15.54
C ARG A 112 -0.43 1.47 -17.03
N TYR A 113 0.72 2.00 -17.45
CA TYR A 113 1.14 2.03 -18.84
C TYR A 113 1.29 0.62 -19.40
N VAL A 114 2.03 -0.26 -18.73
CA VAL A 114 2.26 -1.62 -19.23
C VAL A 114 0.99 -2.47 -19.18
N TYR A 115 0.13 -2.29 -18.16
CA TYR A 115 -1.20 -2.89 -18.12
C TYR A 115 -2.04 -2.50 -19.33
N GLN A 116 -2.14 -1.20 -19.64
CA GLN A 116 -2.90 -0.70 -20.79
C GLN A 116 -2.39 -1.29 -22.10
N ARG A 117 -1.09 -1.49 -22.23
CA ARG A 117 -0.47 -2.08 -23.44
C ARG A 117 -0.76 -3.57 -23.59
N VAL A 118 -0.86 -4.31 -22.49
CA VAL A 118 -1.12 -5.77 -22.49
C VAL A 118 -2.61 -6.06 -22.57
N VAL A 119 -3.42 -5.43 -21.71
CA VAL A 119 -4.84 -5.72 -21.54
C VAL A 119 -5.71 -4.88 -22.49
N GLY A 120 -5.22 -3.75 -22.98
CA GLY A 120 -5.95 -2.88 -23.89
C GLY A 120 -7.01 -1.99 -23.22
N LYS A 121 -7.05 -1.95 -21.88
CA LYS A 121 -8.01 -1.16 -21.08
C LYS A 121 -7.29 -0.30 -20.04
N PRO A 122 -7.89 0.80 -19.57
CA PRO A 122 -7.33 1.57 -18.46
C PRO A 122 -7.34 0.73 -17.18
N LEU A 123 -6.25 0.77 -16.42
CA LEU A 123 -6.21 0.18 -15.09
C LEU A 123 -7.02 1.05 -14.14
N LEU A 124 -8.08 0.49 -13.56
CA LEU A 124 -8.92 1.14 -12.56
C LEU A 124 -8.80 0.39 -11.23
N VAL A 125 -8.77 1.13 -10.12
CA VAL A 125 -8.69 0.56 -8.76
C VAL A 125 -9.70 1.25 -7.86
N HIS A 126 -10.31 0.52 -6.92
CA HIS A 126 -11.26 1.09 -5.96
C HIS A 126 -10.68 1.04 -4.54
N PHE A 127 -10.42 -0.15 -4.02
CA PHE A 127 -9.78 -0.33 -2.71
C PHE A 127 -8.26 -0.39 -2.87
N VAL A 128 -7.54 0.46 -2.14
CA VAL A 128 -6.07 0.49 -2.15
C VAL A 128 -5.56 0.32 -0.73
N MET A 129 -4.66 -0.63 -0.52
CA MET A 129 -3.95 -0.85 0.75
C MET A 129 -2.45 -0.66 0.55
N ALA A 130 -1.83 0.03 1.50
CA ALA A 130 -0.43 0.42 1.46
C ALA A 130 0.08 0.68 2.87
N ASP A 131 1.37 0.99 2.96
CA ASP A 131 1.99 1.40 4.21
C ASP A 131 1.37 2.70 4.74
N ALA A 132 1.58 2.97 6.03
CA ALA A 132 1.27 4.25 6.65
C ALA A 132 2.23 5.39 6.23
N ASP A 133 2.54 5.47 4.94
CA ASP A 133 3.42 6.47 4.33
C ASP A 133 2.64 7.50 3.50
N LYS A 134 2.89 8.78 3.79
CA LYS A 134 2.24 9.89 3.09
C LYS A 134 2.66 9.96 1.62
N GLY A 135 3.91 9.61 1.31
CA GLY A 135 4.43 9.61 -0.05
C GLY A 135 3.73 8.56 -0.93
N GLN A 136 3.56 7.34 -0.41
CA GLN A 136 2.80 6.27 -1.05
C GLN A 136 1.36 6.67 -1.32
N ARG A 137 0.64 7.13 -0.28
CA ARG A 137 -0.75 7.56 -0.41
C ARG A 137 -0.91 8.65 -1.47
N ASN A 138 -0.09 9.69 -1.41
CA ASN A 138 -0.17 10.80 -2.36
C ASN A 138 0.15 10.37 -3.80
N ALA A 139 1.09 9.44 -3.98
CA ALA A 139 1.41 8.90 -5.30
C ALA A 139 0.23 8.13 -5.92
N VAL A 140 -0.55 7.41 -5.10
CA VAL A 140 -1.78 6.76 -5.57
C VAL A 140 -2.81 7.81 -6.01
N GLU A 141 -3.03 8.86 -5.22
CA GLU A 141 -3.95 9.96 -5.58
C GLU A 141 -3.50 10.66 -6.87
N GLU A 142 -2.19 10.91 -7.03
CA GLU A 142 -1.61 11.54 -8.21
C GLU A 142 -1.81 10.68 -9.48
N VAL A 143 -1.66 9.36 -9.37
CA VAL A 143 -1.67 8.45 -10.51
C VAL A 143 -3.07 7.93 -10.85
N PHE A 144 -3.95 7.74 -9.86
CA PHE A 144 -5.27 7.13 -10.02
C PHE A 144 -6.43 8.06 -9.63
N GLY A 145 -6.19 9.17 -8.95
CA GLY A 145 -7.27 9.98 -8.36
C GLY A 145 -8.17 10.72 -9.37
N GLU A 146 -7.72 10.91 -10.61
CA GLU A 146 -8.51 11.57 -11.65
C GLU A 146 -9.63 10.67 -12.19
N ASP A 147 -9.37 9.37 -12.34
CA ASP A 147 -10.26 8.43 -13.02
C ASP A 147 -10.76 7.28 -12.13
N CYS A 148 -10.27 7.17 -10.90
CA CYS A 148 -10.67 6.16 -9.94
C CYS A 148 -11.34 6.77 -8.70
N LEU A 149 -12.45 6.17 -8.24
CA LEU A 149 -13.01 6.48 -6.94
C LEU A 149 -12.24 5.72 -5.86
N LEU A 150 -11.29 6.37 -5.19
CA LEU A 150 -10.35 5.67 -4.29
C LEU A 150 -10.87 5.52 -2.85
N VAL A 151 -10.75 4.30 -2.33
CA VAL A 151 -10.88 3.96 -0.91
C VAL A 151 -9.53 3.46 -0.41
N HIS A 152 -8.78 4.39 0.20
CA HIS A 152 -7.53 4.07 0.89
C HIS A 152 -7.83 3.34 2.20
N LEU A 153 -7.53 2.06 2.22
CA LEU A 153 -7.49 1.21 3.41
C LEU A 153 -6.10 1.30 4.03
N MET A 154 -6.02 1.09 5.34
CA MET A 154 -4.77 1.10 6.07
C MET A 154 -4.48 -0.27 6.65
N CYS A 155 -3.25 -0.74 6.48
CA CYS A 155 -2.82 -2.01 7.04
C CYS A 155 -2.79 -1.94 8.58
N TYR A 156 -3.45 -2.90 9.24
CA TYR A 156 -3.49 -2.95 10.70
C TYR A 156 -2.13 -3.22 11.33
N PHE A 157 -1.30 -4.08 10.73
CA PHE A 157 0.06 -4.34 11.23
C PHE A 157 0.87 -3.05 11.28
N ASP A 158 0.80 -2.25 10.22
CA ASP A 158 1.56 -1.02 10.11
C ASP A 158 1.06 0.04 11.11
N VAL A 159 -0.26 0.10 11.35
CA VAL A 159 -0.85 0.88 12.46
C VAL A 159 -0.31 0.39 13.79
N ALA A 160 -0.37 -0.93 14.05
CA ALA A 160 0.08 -1.53 15.31
C ALA A 160 1.56 -1.29 15.56
N LYS A 161 2.41 -1.44 14.53
CA LYS A 161 3.84 -1.14 14.57
C LYS A 161 4.08 0.32 14.94
N ASN A 162 3.45 1.27 14.25
CA ASN A 162 3.62 2.70 14.54
C ASN A 162 3.08 3.09 15.93
N VAL A 163 1.96 2.49 16.35
CA VAL A 163 1.40 2.70 17.69
C VAL A 163 2.32 2.12 18.77
N CYS A 164 2.82 0.89 18.59
CA CYS A 164 3.81 0.27 19.47
C CYS A 164 5.03 1.17 19.63
N GLU A 165 5.65 1.60 18.53
CA GLU A 165 6.81 2.49 18.56
C GLU A 165 6.53 3.79 19.33
N LYS A 166 5.38 4.42 19.09
CA LYS A 166 5.00 5.65 19.80
C LYS A 166 4.70 5.44 21.28
N ALA A 167 4.22 4.26 21.65
CA ALA A 167 3.84 3.90 23.00
C ALA A 167 5.03 3.39 23.86
N LYS A 168 6.20 3.08 23.26
CA LYS A 168 7.36 2.48 23.96
C LYS A 168 7.84 3.23 25.22
N GLY A 169 7.61 4.53 25.31
CA GLY A 169 8.00 5.35 26.46
C GLY A 169 6.98 5.38 27.60
N LEU A 170 5.84 4.70 27.46
CA LEU A 170 4.78 4.65 28.47
C LEU A 170 5.11 3.62 29.57
N GLU A 171 4.53 3.84 30.74
CA GLU A 171 4.51 2.83 31.81
C GLU A 171 3.93 1.50 31.29
N PRO A 172 4.44 0.34 31.74
CA PRO A 172 4.03 -0.97 31.20
C PRO A 172 2.52 -1.23 31.20
N SER A 173 1.81 -0.77 32.25
CA SER A 173 0.35 -0.91 32.33
C SER A 173 -0.38 -0.06 31.29
N LEU A 174 0.08 1.16 31.03
CA LEU A 174 -0.47 2.06 30.01
C LEU A 174 -0.14 1.57 28.60
N PHE A 175 1.06 1.05 28.39
CA PHE A 175 1.44 0.40 27.14
C PHE A 175 0.52 -0.78 26.82
N ALA A 176 0.32 -1.70 27.78
CA ALA A 176 -0.56 -2.85 27.61
C ALA A 176 -2.02 -2.43 27.34
N MET A 177 -2.51 -1.40 28.05
CA MET A 177 -3.83 -0.81 27.82
C MET A 177 -3.98 -0.32 26.38
N VAL A 178 -3.04 0.49 25.89
CA VAL A 178 -3.06 1.03 24.52
C VAL A 178 -3.09 -0.07 23.47
N LEU A 179 -2.30 -1.14 23.62
CA LEU A 179 -2.28 -2.23 22.64
C LEU A 179 -3.57 -3.06 22.63
N ARG A 180 -4.11 -3.35 23.82
CA ARG A 180 -5.43 -4.00 23.97
C ARG A 180 -6.52 -3.17 23.31
N ASP A 181 -6.54 -1.87 23.60
CA ASP A 181 -7.56 -0.95 23.12
C ASP A 181 -7.48 -0.76 21.61
N LEU A 182 -6.26 -0.69 21.05
CA LEU A 182 -6.04 -0.68 19.60
C LEU A 182 -6.61 -1.93 18.94
N HIS A 183 -6.31 -3.11 19.49
CA HIS A 183 -6.83 -4.39 19.00
C HIS A 183 -8.36 -4.43 19.03
N ASN A 184 -8.97 -4.00 20.13
CA ASN A 184 -10.42 -3.97 20.27
C ASN A 184 -11.08 -3.05 19.23
N LEU A 185 -10.51 -1.86 19.00
CA LEU A 185 -10.98 -0.93 17.98
C LEU A 185 -10.85 -1.48 16.55
N HIS A 186 -9.81 -2.27 16.26
CA HIS A 186 -9.64 -2.86 14.94
C HIS A 186 -10.73 -3.90 14.65
N PHE A 187 -11.06 -4.73 15.62
CA PHE A 187 -11.96 -5.89 15.47
C PHE A 187 -13.43 -5.61 15.78
N THR A 188 -13.85 -4.36 15.94
CA THR A 188 -15.27 -4.02 16.03
C THR A 188 -16.02 -4.44 14.76
N ALA A 189 -17.23 -4.96 14.90
CA ALA A 189 -18.00 -5.52 13.79
C ALA A 189 -18.53 -4.45 12.83
N ASP A 190 -18.86 -3.26 13.35
CA ASP A 190 -19.41 -2.16 12.56
C ASP A 190 -19.05 -0.78 13.13
N ARG A 191 -19.52 0.25 12.41
CA ARG A 191 -19.28 1.66 12.75
C ARG A 191 -19.89 2.07 14.10
N ASN A 192 -21.04 1.53 14.48
CA ASN A 192 -21.72 1.92 15.72
C ASN A 192 -20.99 1.35 16.93
N GLU A 193 -20.58 0.08 16.85
CA GLU A 193 -19.75 -0.55 17.87
C GLU A 193 -18.41 0.19 18.01
N TYR A 194 -17.77 0.51 16.89
CA TYR A 194 -16.55 1.31 16.86
C TYR A 194 -16.69 2.66 17.54
N GLU A 195 -17.71 3.46 17.20
CA GLU A 195 -17.91 4.78 17.78
C GLU A 195 -18.18 4.71 19.30
N THR A 196 -18.92 3.69 19.73
CA THR A 196 -19.20 3.43 21.16
C THR A 196 -17.91 3.10 21.91
N MET A 197 -17.16 2.12 21.40
CA MET A 197 -15.91 1.65 22.00
C MET A 197 -14.83 2.73 22.01
N LYS A 198 -14.67 3.45 20.89
CA LYS A 198 -13.77 4.60 20.77
C LYS A 198 -14.06 5.66 21.82
N SER A 199 -15.34 5.99 22.05
CA SER A 199 -15.71 6.99 23.05
C SER A 199 -15.34 6.55 24.47
N GLN A 200 -15.55 5.27 24.81
CA GLN A 200 -15.20 4.71 26.11
C GLN A 200 -13.67 4.69 26.32
N ILE A 201 -12.91 4.16 25.36
CA ILE A 201 -11.44 4.11 25.42
C ILE A 201 -10.84 5.51 25.56
N LEU A 202 -11.33 6.48 24.78
CA LEU A 202 -10.82 7.84 24.83
C LEU A 202 -11.15 8.55 26.15
N ALA A 203 -12.27 8.20 26.80
CA ALA A 203 -12.60 8.69 28.14
C ALA A 203 -11.71 8.04 29.21
N GLU A 204 -11.44 6.74 29.11
CA GLU A 204 -10.49 6.05 29.99
C GLU A 204 -9.09 6.65 29.86
N TRP A 205 -8.58 6.82 28.63
CA TRP A 205 -7.26 7.41 28.39
C TRP A 205 -7.15 8.84 28.94
N ALA A 206 -8.25 9.61 28.94
CA ALA A 206 -8.26 10.96 29.52
C ALA A 206 -8.10 10.97 31.05
N SER A 207 -8.41 9.86 31.74
CA SER A 207 -8.17 9.72 33.19
C SER A 207 -6.70 9.52 33.55
N TRP A 208 -5.84 9.25 32.56
CA TRP A 208 -4.41 9.00 32.74
C TRP A 208 -3.56 10.14 32.17
N PRO A 209 -2.99 11.02 33.01
CA PRO A 209 -2.14 12.12 32.53
C PRO A 209 -0.97 11.66 31.66
N GLY A 210 -0.41 10.48 31.95
CA GLY A 210 0.67 9.86 31.16
C GLY A 210 0.29 9.53 29.71
N LEU A 211 -1.00 9.44 29.39
CA LEU A 211 -1.49 9.18 28.03
C LEU A 211 -1.83 10.45 27.25
N ALA A 212 -1.75 11.65 27.83
CA ALA A 212 -2.22 12.88 27.18
C ALA A 212 -1.54 13.12 25.81
N ALA A 213 -0.20 13.05 25.76
CA ALA A 213 0.56 13.23 24.52
C ALA A 213 0.30 12.11 23.50
N PHE A 214 0.21 10.86 23.97
CA PHE A 214 -0.09 9.72 23.11
C PHE A 214 -1.50 9.80 22.51
N SER A 215 -2.50 10.11 23.33
CA SER A 215 -3.91 10.28 22.92
C SER A 215 -4.07 11.40 21.89
N SER A 216 -3.36 12.53 22.08
CA SER A 216 -3.31 13.62 21.09
C SER A 216 -2.76 13.14 19.74
N TYR A 217 -1.61 12.46 19.76
CA TYR A 217 -1.03 11.84 18.56
C TYR A 217 -1.99 10.84 17.89
N PHE A 218 -2.59 9.95 18.69
CA PHE A 218 -3.42 8.88 18.20
C PHE A 218 -4.67 9.42 17.51
N ARG A 219 -5.32 10.41 18.12
CA ARG A 219 -6.46 11.13 17.53
C ARG A 219 -6.08 11.76 16.19
N ALA A 220 -5.01 12.55 16.18
CA ALA A 220 -4.58 13.29 14.99
C ALA A 220 -4.22 12.39 13.81
N THR A 221 -3.62 11.22 14.08
CA THR A 221 -3.07 10.34 13.03
C THR A 221 -4.07 9.26 12.61
N TRP A 222 -4.63 8.54 13.58
CA TRP A 222 -5.35 7.28 13.35
C TRP A 222 -6.87 7.41 13.46
N LEU A 223 -7.39 8.53 13.97
CA LEU A 223 -8.85 8.75 14.08
C LEU A 223 -9.37 9.84 13.13
N SER A 224 -8.65 10.95 12.99
CA SER A 224 -9.02 12.07 12.12
C SER A 224 -8.06 12.30 10.95
N GLY A 225 -6.90 11.65 10.96
CA GLY A 225 -5.88 11.81 9.93
C GLY A 225 -6.19 11.03 8.66
N HIS A 226 -5.30 11.09 7.67
CA HIS A 226 -5.47 10.39 6.39
C HIS A 226 -5.35 8.86 6.48
N PHE A 227 -4.95 8.32 7.63
CA PHE A 227 -4.69 6.89 7.83
C PHE A 227 -5.74 6.22 8.72
N TRP A 228 -6.95 6.76 8.79
CA TRP A 228 -7.96 6.37 9.77
C TRP A 228 -8.70 5.06 9.47
N ARG A 229 -8.72 4.60 8.21
CA ARG A 229 -9.47 3.40 7.76
C ARG A 229 -8.68 2.10 7.98
N TRP A 230 -8.36 1.81 9.24
CA TRP A 230 -7.66 0.58 9.65
C TRP A 230 -8.55 -0.42 10.38
N GLN A 231 -9.84 -0.10 10.61
CA GLN A 231 -10.76 -1.03 11.25
C GLN A 231 -11.25 -2.10 10.28
N ALA A 232 -11.42 -3.33 10.75
CA ALA A 232 -11.75 -4.49 9.93
C ALA A 232 -13.03 -4.31 9.10
N PHE A 233 -14.03 -3.59 9.63
CA PHE A 233 -15.30 -3.34 8.95
C PHE A 233 -15.20 -2.40 7.72
N HIS A 234 -14.06 -1.73 7.51
CA HIS A 234 -13.81 -0.97 6.28
C HIS A 234 -13.42 -1.85 5.10
N THR A 235 -12.82 -2.99 5.39
CA THR A 235 -12.46 -3.97 4.36
C THR A 235 -13.74 -4.67 3.89
N PRO A 236 -13.94 -4.83 2.56
CA PRO A 236 -15.09 -5.56 2.06
C PRO A 236 -15.18 -6.97 2.66
N SER A 237 -16.41 -7.49 2.80
CA SER A 237 -16.62 -8.82 3.38
C SER A 237 -15.92 -9.91 2.56
N GLY A 238 -15.28 -10.84 3.26
CA GLY A 238 -14.55 -11.98 2.69
C GLY A 238 -13.06 -11.75 2.45
N TYR A 239 -12.54 -10.52 2.55
CA TYR A 239 -11.11 -10.24 2.37
C TYR A 239 -10.33 -10.32 3.69
N ALA A 240 -9.01 -10.42 3.60
CA ALA A 240 -8.15 -10.41 4.78
C ALA A 240 -8.26 -9.07 5.50
N THR A 241 -8.52 -9.11 6.82
CA THR A 241 -8.73 -7.92 7.63
C THR A 241 -7.47 -7.45 8.36
N THR A 242 -6.44 -8.29 8.47
CA THR A 242 -5.37 -8.12 9.45
C THR A 242 -4.00 -7.77 8.89
N THR A 243 -3.75 -8.00 7.59
CA THR A 243 -2.38 -7.92 7.05
C THR A 243 -2.40 -7.51 5.59
N ASN A 244 -1.51 -6.56 5.26
CA ASN A 244 -1.00 -6.50 3.91
C ASN A 244 -0.23 -7.81 3.70
N PRO A 245 -0.60 -8.67 2.75
CA PRO A 245 0.03 -9.98 2.58
C PRO A 245 1.51 -9.94 2.15
N VAL A 246 2.05 -8.73 1.98
CA VAL A 246 3.45 -8.47 1.64
C VAL A 246 4.30 -8.22 2.91
N GLU A 247 3.69 -7.99 4.07
CA GLU A 247 4.34 -7.93 5.38
C GLU A 247 4.62 -9.32 5.96
#